data_AF-A0A7T1F447-F1
#
_entry.id   AF-A0A7T1F447-F1
#
_cell.length_a   1.000
_cell.length_b   1.000
_cell.length_c   1.000
_cell.angle_alpha   90.00
_cell.angle_beta   90.00
_cell.angle_gamma   90.00
#
_symmetry.space_group_name_H-M   'P 1'
#
loop_
_entity.id
_entity.type
_entity.pdbx_description
1 polymer ?
#
loop_
_entity_poly.entity_id
_entity_poly.type
_entity_poly.pdbx_seq_one_letter_code
_entity_poly.pdbx_strand_id
1 'polypeptide(L)'
;MAFTESVKNEAKRKASFRCVICQKSFVEVHHIIPESEGGSNDLENAAPLCASCHDLYGGNPEKRKQIREMRDHWFDLMEKRYNGEINVLNPIEDDPNNYNRLKNKGIAVYHVVYDHEDFKTSANILVKLLQNTQKQFPNYERYLYLDIEGHRNKNGGFDHDMYELQKDFALGLLTQFFTEIHMPLVGVKNPKLQRNDMPQELVIFNNEKELISKLKKESRDKHFEIYPSE
;
A
#
# COMPACT_ATOMS: atom_id res chain seq x y z
N MET A 1 -21.38 20.53 8.93
CA MET A 1 -22.22 20.77 7.75
C MET A 1 -21.45 20.49 6.46
N ALA A 2 -21.89 19.54 5.65
CA ALA A 2 -21.23 19.29 4.36
C ALA A 2 -21.18 20.56 3.47
N PHE A 3 -20.18 20.63 2.58
CA PHE A 3 -20.14 21.63 1.50
C PHE A 3 -21.48 21.68 0.75
N THR A 4 -21.90 22.88 0.35
CA THR A 4 -23.03 23.04 -0.55
C THR A 4 -22.68 22.47 -1.93
N GLU A 5 -23.70 22.06 -2.70
CA GLU A 5 -23.48 21.59 -4.08
C GLU A 5 -22.85 22.66 -4.97
N SER A 6 -23.08 23.95 -4.68
CA SER A 6 -22.42 25.04 -5.39
C SER A 6 -20.90 25.01 -5.18
N VAL A 7 -20.45 24.95 -3.92
CA VAL A 7 -19.02 24.89 -3.58
C VAL A 7 -18.38 23.61 -4.14
N LYS A 8 -19.05 22.47 -4.03
CA LYS A 8 -18.54 21.22 -4.58
C LYS A 8 -18.33 21.31 -6.10
N ASN A 9 -19.34 21.80 -6.82
CA ASN A 9 -19.27 21.90 -8.27
C ASN A 9 -18.24 22.94 -8.73
N GLU A 10 -18.09 24.05 -8.00
CA GLU A 10 -17.04 25.04 -8.27
C GLU A 10 -15.65 24.44 -8.09
N ALA A 11 -15.38 23.77 -6.97
CA ALA A 11 -14.11 23.09 -6.72
C ALA A 11 -13.81 22.05 -7.82
N LYS A 12 -14.79 21.20 -8.16
CA LYS A 12 -14.66 20.19 -9.23
C LYS A 12 -14.35 20.86 -10.58
N ARG A 13 -15.02 21.98 -10.93
CA ARG A 13 -14.75 22.71 -12.18
C ARG A 13 -13.36 23.34 -12.22
N LYS A 14 -12.91 24.00 -11.14
CA LYS A 14 -11.55 24.56 -11.05
C LYS A 14 -10.47 23.49 -11.22
N ALA A 15 -10.74 22.27 -10.76
CA ALA A 15 -9.83 21.14 -10.93
C ALA A 15 -9.97 20.40 -12.28
N SER A 16 -10.84 20.85 -13.19
CA SER A 16 -11.20 20.12 -14.41
C SER A 16 -11.67 18.68 -14.13
N PHE A 17 -12.43 18.50 -13.03
CA PHE A 17 -12.94 17.21 -12.53
C PHE A 17 -11.85 16.16 -12.27
N ARG A 18 -10.64 16.61 -11.92
CA ARG A 18 -9.48 15.76 -11.63
C ARG A 18 -8.98 15.95 -10.21
N CYS A 19 -8.33 14.90 -9.69
CA CYS A 19 -7.72 14.91 -8.37
C CYS A 19 -6.57 15.91 -8.33
N VAL A 20 -6.55 16.80 -7.34
CA VAL A 20 -5.45 17.79 -7.20
C VAL A 20 -4.11 17.18 -6.82
N ILE A 21 -4.08 15.89 -6.43
CA ILE A 21 -2.85 15.16 -6.10
C ILE A 21 -2.32 14.36 -7.29
N CYS A 22 -3.15 13.47 -7.85
CA CYS A 22 -2.73 12.50 -8.87
C CYS A 22 -3.40 12.69 -10.24
N GLN A 23 -4.23 13.72 -10.40
CA GLN A 23 -4.88 14.11 -11.67
C GLN A 23 -5.83 13.07 -12.29
N LYS A 24 -6.11 11.96 -11.61
CA LYS A 24 -7.14 10.98 -12.02
C LYS A 24 -8.55 11.59 -11.92
N SER A 25 -9.45 11.13 -12.81
CA SER A 25 -10.85 11.57 -12.86
C SER A 25 -11.70 10.96 -11.73
N PHE A 26 -12.96 11.40 -11.65
CA PHE A 26 -13.96 10.99 -10.66
C PHE A 26 -13.53 11.31 -9.22
N VAL A 27 -13.86 12.54 -8.81
CA VAL A 27 -13.42 13.13 -7.54
C VAL A 27 -14.57 13.49 -6.63
N GLU A 28 -14.33 13.35 -5.34
CA GLU A 28 -15.12 13.95 -4.27
C GLU A 28 -14.39 15.13 -3.64
N VAL A 29 -15.15 16.03 -3.00
CA VAL A 29 -14.59 17.25 -2.43
C VAL A 29 -14.30 17.03 -0.95
N HIS A 30 -13.01 17.01 -0.64
CA HIS A 30 -12.46 16.83 0.68
C HIS A 30 -12.32 18.17 1.42
N HIS A 31 -12.59 18.17 2.72
CA HIS A 31 -12.25 19.28 3.62
C HIS A 31 -10.77 19.20 4.01
N ILE A 32 -9.95 20.17 3.60
CA ILE A 32 -8.53 20.20 3.96
C ILE A 32 -8.36 20.24 5.49
N ILE A 33 -9.14 21.09 6.15
CA ILE A 33 -9.32 21.08 7.61
C ILE A 33 -10.71 20.49 7.87
N PRO A 34 -10.83 19.36 8.57
CA PRO A 34 -12.14 18.77 8.87
C PRO A 34 -13.04 19.72 9.67
N GLU A 35 -14.35 19.62 9.47
CA GLU A 35 -15.32 20.42 10.21
C GLU A 35 -15.26 20.20 11.73
N SER A 36 -14.96 18.97 12.15
CA SER A 36 -14.77 18.62 13.56
C SER A 36 -13.63 19.40 14.22
N GLU A 37 -12.74 19.99 13.41
CA GLU A 37 -11.61 20.82 13.83
C GLU A 37 -11.82 22.31 13.50
N GLY A 38 -13.06 22.71 13.17
CA GLY A 38 -13.40 24.10 12.84
C GLY A 38 -13.12 24.48 11.39
N GLY A 39 -12.93 23.51 10.49
CA GLY A 39 -12.79 23.77 9.07
C GLY A 39 -14.01 24.45 8.46
N SER A 40 -13.78 25.44 7.61
CA SER A 40 -14.85 26.17 6.92
C SER A 40 -15.46 25.34 5.78
N ASN A 41 -16.66 25.73 5.34
CA ASN A 41 -17.39 25.14 4.23
C ASN A 41 -17.30 25.98 2.95
N ASP A 42 -16.20 26.73 2.81
CA ASP A 42 -15.90 27.56 1.64
C ASP A 42 -14.97 26.84 0.66
N LEU A 43 -14.77 27.46 -0.49
CA LEU A 43 -13.88 26.96 -1.52
C LEU A 43 -12.42 26.86 -1.04
N GLU A 44 -12.00 27.74 -0.13
CA GLU A 44 -10.64 27.79 0.41
C GLU A 44 -10.30 26.59 1.30
N ASN A 45 -11.30 25.83 1.73
CA ASN A 45 -11.10 24.57 2.44
C ASN A 45 -11.47 23.33 1.61
N ALA A 46 -11.90 23.50 0.35
CA ALA A 46 -12.32 22.43 -0.53
C ALA A 46 -11.16 21.91 -1.42
N ALA A 47 -10.92 20.61 -1.42
CA ALA A 47 -9.93 19.94 -2.29
C ALA A 47 -10.56 18.74 -3.03
N PRO A 48 -10.68 18.78 -4.36
CA PRO A 48 -11.14 17.63 -5.14
C PRO A 48 -10.12 16.49 -5.14
N LEU A 49 -10.47 15.34 -4.56
CA LEU A 49 -9.63 14.15 -4.45
C LEU A 49 -10.33 12.92 -5.04
N CYS A 50 -9.57 12.04 -5.69
CA CYS A 50 -10.08 10.70 -6.03
C CYS A 50 -10.15 9.83 -4.76
N ALA A 51 -10.94 8.74 -4.79
CA ALA A 51 -11.13 7.86 -3.63
C ALA A 51 -9.80 7.39 -3.00
N SER A 52 -8.84 6.96 -3.83
CA SER A 52 -7.53 6.51 -3.34
C SER A 52 -6.75 7.61 -2.60
N CYS A 53 -6.65 8.81 -3.17
CA CYS A 53 -5.93 9.92 -2.52
C CYS A 53 -6.68 10.44 -1.29
N HIS A 54 -8.01 10.41 -1.32
CA HIS A 54 -8.85 10.76 -0.19
C HIS A 54 -8.56 9.85 1.01
N ASP A 55 -8.50 8.55 0.79
CA ASP A 55 -8.27 7.55 1.85
C ASP A 55 -6.81 7.56 2.33
N LEU A 56 -5.84 7.73 1.42
CA LEU A 56 -4.41 7.72 1.76
C LEU A 56 -3.94 8.99 2.47
N TYR A 57 -4.47 10.15 2.08
CA TYR A 57 -3.90 11.45 2.47
C TYR A 57 -4.88 12.42 3.10
N GLY A 58 -6.18 12.36 2.76
CA GLY A 58 -7.15 13.36 3.20
C GLY A 58 -7.25 13.47 4.72
N GLY A 59 -7.37 12.33 5.41
CA GLY A 59 -7.45 12.29 6.87
C GLY A 59 -6.16 12.63 7.62
N ASN A 60 -5.05 12.94 6.94
CA ASN A 60 -3.73 13.11 7.58
C ASN A 60 -3.44 14.61 7.89
N PRO A 61 -3.39 15.02 9.17
CA PRO A 61 -3.14 16.41 9.55
C PRO A 61 -1.81 16.98 9.02
N GLU A 62 -0.77 16.15 8.94
CA GLU A 62 0.56 16.55 8.45
C GLU A 62 0.57 16.85 6.94
N LYS A 63 -0.44 16.38 6.21
CA LYS A 63 -0.55 16.56 4.75
C LYS A 63 -1.40 17.74 4.34
N ARG A 64 -2.12 18.40 5.25
CA ARG A 64 -3.03 19.50 4.95
C ARG A 64 -2.37 20.64 4.18
N LYS A 65 -1.18 21.06 4.62
CA LYS A 65 -0.38 22.09 3.94
C LYS A 65 -0.05 21.68 2.50
N GLN A 66 0.46 20.46 2.33
CA GLN A 66 0.82 19.94 1.01
C GLN A 66 -0.40 19.80 0.09
N ILE A 67 -1.54 19.31 0.60
CA ILE A 67 -2.79 19.19 -0.16
C ILE A 67 -3.26 20.58 -0.65
N ARG A 68 -3.19 21.59 0.22
CA ARG A 68 -3.52 22.98 -0.13
C ARG A 68 -2.60 23.52 -1.22
N GLU A 69 -1.28 23.37 -1.07
CA GLU A 69 -0.30 23.82 -2.06
C GLU A 69 -0.50 23.14 -3.42
N MET A 70 -0.75 21.82 -3.44
CA MET A 70 -1.04 21.08 -4.67
C MET A 70 -2.35 21.51 -5.33
N ARG A 71 -3.40 21.74 -4.53
CA ARG A 71 -4.68 22.28 -5.01
C ARG A 71 -4.50 23.65 -5.65
N ASP A 72 -3.87 24.58 -4.96
CA ASP A 72 -3.70 25.96 -5.42
C ASP A 72 -2.90 25.99 -6.72
N HIS A 73 -1.82 25.21 -6.79
CA HIS A 73 -1.03 25.06 -8.00
C HIS A 73 -1.84 24.46 -9.16
N TRP A 74 -2.63 23.41 -8.90
CA TRP A 74 -3.46 22.79 -9.95
C TRP A 74 -4.54 23.74 -10.47
N PHE A 75 -5.17 24.51 -9.58
CA PHE A 75 -6.17 25.51 -9.97
C PHE A 75 -5.57 26.60 -10.87
N ASP A 76 -4.40 27.13 -10.50
CA ASP A 76 -3.66 28.11 -11.33
C ASP A 76 -3.29 27.54 -12.70
N LEU A 77 -2.80 26.28 -12.75
CA LEU A 77 -2.51 25.61 -14.02
C LEU A 77 -3.74 25.43 -14.91
N MET A 78 -4.89 25.04 -14.34
CA MET A 78 -6.13 24.87 -15.10
C MET A 78 -6.70 26.20 -15.58
N GLU A 79 -6.58 27.26 -14.78
CA GLU A 79 -6.97 28.61 -15.17
C GLU A 79 -6.13 29.12 -16.35
N LYS A 80 -4.80 29.02 -16.26
CA LYS A 80 -3.89 29.35 -17.38
C LYS A 80 -4.19 28.56 -18.64
N ARG A 81 -4.52 27.27 -18.50
CA ARG A 81 -4.94 26.43 -19.63
C ARG A 81 -6.25 26.91 -20.23
N TYR A 82 -7.25 27.22 -19.39
CA TYR A 82 -8.54 27.72 -19.83
C TYR A 82 -8.41 29.05 -20.58
N ASN A 83 -7.48 29.91 -20.14
CA ASN A 83 -7.18 31.20 -20.77
C ASN A 83 -6.31 31.07 -22.04
N GLY A 84 -5.88 29.86 -22.41
CA GLY A 84 -5.06 29.61 -23.60
C GLY A 84 -3.57 29.95 -23.43
N GLU A 85 -3.12 30.26 -22.21
CA GLU A 85 -1.71 30.53 -21.89
C GLU A 85 -0.86 29.26 -21.91
N ILE A 86 -1.48 28.10 -21.64
CA ILE A 86 -0.85 26.77 -21.66
C ILE A 86 -1.67 25.85 -22.58
N ASN A 87 -1.07 25.42 -23.68
CA ASN A 87 -1.73 24.53 -24.65
C ASN A 87 -1.40 23.04 -24.47
N VAL A 88 -0.32 22.73 -23.74
CA VAL A 88 0.10 21.36 -23.46
C VAL A 88 0.29 21.22 -21.95
N LEU A 89 -0.50 20.36 -21.32
CA LEU A 89 -0.14 19.82 -20.01
C LEU A 89 0.77 18.64 -20.30
N ASN A 90 2.08 18.83 -20.17
CA ASN A 90 2.95 17.68 -20.03
C ASN A 90 2.49 16.98 -18.75
N PRO A 91 2.10 15.70 -18.79
CA PRO A 91 1.91 14.94 -17.58
C PRO A 91 3.15 15.14 -16.72
N ILE A 92 2.97 15.38 -15.42
CA ILE A 92 4.08 15.12 -14.51
C ILE A 92 4.31 13.63 -14.68
N GLU A 93 5.38 13.26 -15.39
CA GLU A 93 5.76 11.87 -15.49
C GLU A 93 5.88 11.38 -14.05
N ASP A 94 5.13 10.33 -13.72
CA ASP A 94 5.33 9.63 -12.47
C ASP A 94 6.82 9.30 -12.44
N ASP A 95 7.58 9.97 -11.58
CA ASP A 95 8.99 9.66 -11.46
C ASP A 95 9.02 8.20 -10.97
N PRO A 96 9.51 7.26 -11.79
CA PRO A 96 9.49 5.84 -11.43
C PRO A 96 10.30 5.59 -10.16
N ASN A 97 11.16 6.54 -9.75
CA ASN A 97 11.91 6.51 -8.50
C ASN A 97 11.15 7.07 -7.29
N ASN A 98 10.01 7.75 -7.49
CA ASN A 98 9.17 8.34 -6.44
C ASN A 98 7.84 7.61 -6.22
N TYR A 99 7.36 6.79 -7.16
CA TYR A 99 6.21 5.93 -6.94
C TYR A 99 6.55 4.91 -5.84
N ASN A 100 5.77 4.87 -4.75
CA ASN A 100 6.08 4.10 -3.52
C ASN A 100 7.40 4.46 -2.80
N ARG A 101 7.99 5.66 -3.01
CA ARG A 101 9.27 5.99 -2.38
C ARG A 101 9.20 5.93 -0.87
N LEU A 102 10.11 5.13 -0.33
CA LEU A 102 10.15 4.74 1.06
C LEU A 102 10.81 5.87 1.87
N LYS A 103 10.25 6.18 3.06
CA LYS A 103 10.83 7.24 3.92
C LYS A 103 12.22 6.83 4.44
N ASN A 104 13.11 7.80 4.68
CA ASN A 104 14.52 7.64 5.10
C ASN A 104 14.79 6.81 6.38
N LYS A 105 13.76 6.32 7.08
CA LYS A 105 13.92 5.42 8.23
C LYS A 105 13.14 4.14 7.95
N GLY A 106 13.79 2.99 7.98
CA GLY A 106 13.16 1.69 7.86
C GLY A 106 12.45 1.23 9.13
N ILE A 107 11.48 0.34 8.97
CA ILE A 107 10.83 -0.37 10.06
C ILE A 107 11.35 -1.81 10.08
N ALA A 108 11.90 -2.20 11.22
CA ALA A 108 12.24 -3.59 11.49
C ALA A 108 10.98 -4.34 11.92
N VAL A 109 10.67 -5.43 11.22
CA VAL A 109 9.64 -6.41 11.59
C VAL A 109 10.40 -7.63 12.10
N TYR A 110 10.25 -7.93 13.39
CA TYR A 110 11.01 -9.00 14.05
C TYR A 110 10.07 -10.08 14.55
N HIS A 111 10.40 -11.35 14.30
CA HIS A 111 9.72 -12.51 14.87
C HIS A 111 10.73 -13.60 15.23
N VAL A 112 10.52 -14.26 16.37
CA VAL A 112 11.23 -15.48 16.73
C VAL A 112 10.21 -16.60 16.62
N VAL A 113 10.47 -17.58 15.76
CA VAL A 113 9.66 -18.79 15.69
C VAL A 113 10.04 -19.68 16.87
N TYR A 114 9.09 -19.87 17.77
CA TYR A 114 9.25 -20.76 18.92
C TYR A 114 8.89 -22.20 18.58
N ASP A 115 9.40 -23.12 19.39
CA ASP A 115 9.25 -24.58 19.30
C ASP A 115 7.81 -25.12 19.17
N HIS A 116 6.82 -24.37 19.63
CA HIS A 116 5.39 -24.74 19.57
C HIS A 116 4.68 -24.17 18.33
N GLU A 117 5.36 -23.41 17.48
CA GLU A 117 4.81 -22.89 16.24
C GLU A 117 5.08 -23.87 15.08
N ASP A 118 4.02 -24.27 14.38
CA ASP A 118 4.14 -24.97 13.11
C ASP A 118 4.24 -23.98 11.94
N PHE A 119 4.49 -24.49 10.73
CA PHE A 119 4.54 -23.67 9.51
C PHE A 119 3.34 -22.72 9.41
N LYS A 120 2.13 -23.26 9.61
CA LYS A 120 0.88 -22.52 9.44
C LYS A 120 0.76 -21.37 10.44
N THR A 121 1.15 -21.61 11.68
CA THR A 121 1.10 -20.62 12.76
C THR A 121 2.06 -19.48 12.45
N SER A 122 3.33 -19.79 12.15
CA SER A 122 4.33 -18.77 11.85
C SER A 122 4.01 -18.00 10.56
N ALA A 123 3.54 -18.67 9.51
CA ALA A 123 3.13 -18.00 8.26
C ALA A 123 2.01 -16.97 8.50
N ASN A 124 1.02 -17.31 9.34
CA ASN A 124 -0.04 -16.38 9.74
C ASN A 124 0.48 -15.21 10.58
N ILE A 125 1.42 -15.45 11.49
CA ILE A 125 2.04 -14.39 12.29
C ILE A 125 2.78 -13.41 11.38
N LEU A 126 3.60 -13.92 10.46
CA LEU A 126 4.37 -13.09 9.51
C LEU A 126 3.45 -12.21 8.65
N VAL A 127 2.36 -12.77 8.11
CA VAL A 127 1.38 -11.98 7.33
C VAL A 127 0.69 -10.93 8.19
N LYS A 128 0.30 -11.25 9.42
CA LYS A 128 -0.31 -10.26 10.34
C LYS A 128 0.66 -9.14 10.70
N LEU A 129 1.93 -9.47 10.96
CA LEU A 129 2.98 -8.49 11.23
C LEU A 129 3.21 -7.57 10.02
N LEU A 130 3.24 -8.14 8.81
CA LEU A 130 3.32 -7.38 7.57
C LEU A 130 2.13 -6.43 7.38
N GLN A 131 0.90 -6.94 7.53
CA GLN A 131 -0.34 -6.15 7.43
C GLN A 131 -0.37 -5.01 8.45
N ASN A 132 -0.07 -5.31 9.72
CA ASN A 132 -0.02 -4.31 10.78
C ASN A 132 1.04 -3.24 10.52
N THR A 133 2.22 -3.64 10.06
CA THR A 133 3.31 -2.72 9.71
C THR A 133 2.90 -1.81 8.57
N GLN A 134 2.29 -2.33 7.49
CA GLN A 134 1.80 -1.51 6.38
C GLN A 134 0.71 -0.53 6.83
N LYS A 135 -0.18 -0.94 7.74
CA LYS A 135 -1.24 -0.07 8.27
C LYS A 135 -0.69 1.07 9.12
N GLN A 136 0.28 0.79 9.99
CA GLN A 136 0.85 1.79 10.91
C GLN A 136 1.88 2.69 10.24
N PHE A 137 2.68 2.14 9.32
CA PHE A 137 3.81 2.81 8.68
C PHE A 137 3.71 2.71 7.15
N PRO A 138 2.69 3.31 6.53
CA PRO A 138 2.52 3.25 5.08
C PRO A 138 3.72 3.92 4.38
N ASN A 139 4.26 3.24 3.37
CA ASN A 139 5.42 3.69 2.57
C ASN A 139 6.73 3.83 3.37
N TYR A 140 6.92 3.08 4.44
CA TYR A 140 8.24 2.93 5.06
C TYR A 140 8.90 1.65 4.53
N GLU A 141 10.23 1.67 4.39
CA GLU A 141 10.99 0.46 4.09
C GLU A 141 10.72 -0.57 5.18
N ARG A 142 10.50 -1.83 4.81
CA ARG A 142 10.33 -2.92 5.77
C ARG A 142 11.50 -3.88 5.68
N TYR A 143 12.02 -4.24 6.83
CA TYR A 143 13.11 -5.19 6.99
C TYR A 143 12.59 -6.33 7.87
N LEU A 144 12.45 -7.54 7.31
CA LEU A 144 12.06 -8.70 8.09
C LEU A 144 13.31 -9.31 8.71
N TYR A 145 13.25 -9.60 10.00
CA TYR A 145 14.23 -10.36 10.75
C TYR A 145 13.51 -11.53 11.40
N LEU A 146 13.88 -12.74 11.00
CA LEU A 146 13.33 -13.98 11.51
C LEU A 146 14.43 -14.73 12.23
N ASP A 147 14.19 -15.11 13.48
CA ASP A 147 14.99 -16.12 14.19
C ASP A 147 14.14 -17.37 14.40
N ILE A 148 14.78 -18.53 14.52
CA ILE A 148 14.09 -19.82 14.70
C ILE A 148 14.76 -20.61 15.81
N GLU A 149 14.03 -20.78 16.92
CA GLU A 149 14.42 -21.57 18.07
C GLU A 149 13.98 -23.03 17.90
N GLY A 150 14.88 -24.00 18.09
CA GLY A 150 14.52 -25.41 17.94
C GLY A 150 14.30 -25.83 16.48
N HIS A 151 13.23 -26.56 16.16
CA HIS A 151 12.91 -26.98 14.79
C HIS A 151 14.08 -27.61 14.01
N ARG A 152 14.73 -28.61 14.60
CA ARG A 152 15.84 -29.32 13.96
C ARG A 152 15.44 -30.75 13.60
N ASN A 153 15.84 -31.17 12.40
CA ASN A 153 15.77 -32.55 11.98
C ASN A 153 16.95 -33.38 12.56
N LYS A 154 16.93 -34.70 12.35
CA LYS A 154 17.96 -35.62 12.87
C LYS A 154 19.38 -35.35 12.36
N ASN A 155 19.52 -34.64 11.24
CA ASN A 155 20.80 -34.27 10.64
C ASN A 155 21.28 -32.88 11.11
N GLY A 156 20.57 -32.24 12.05
CA GLY A 156 20.91 -30.92 12.58
C GLY A 156 20.49 -29.74 11.72
N GLY A 157 19.91 -29.97 10.54
CA GLY A 157 19.28 -28.92 9.73
C GLY A 157 17.88 -28.56 10.24
N PHE A 158 17.26 -27.54 9.65
CA PHE A 158 15.86 -27.23 9.96
C PHE A 158 14.91 -28.39 9.60
N ASP A 159 13.84 -28.57 10.37
CA ASP A 159 12.77 -29.48 10.00
C ASP A 159 12.03 -29.02 8.72
N HIS A 160 11.08 -29.83 8.26
CA HIS A 160 10.38 -29.56 7.01
C HIS A 160 9.64 -28.22 7.04
N ASP A 161 8.89 -27.97 8.11
CA ASP A 161 8.09 -26.76 8.31
C ASP A 161 8.97 -25.50 8.27
N MET A 162 10.09 -25.49 9.02
CA MET A 162 10.95 -24.30 9.07
C MET A 162 11.83 -24.13 7.84
N TYR A 163 12.08 -25.20 7.10
CA TYR A 163 12.69 -25.10 5.78
C TYR A 163 11.72 -24.50 4.77
N GLU A 164 10.47 -24.97 4.73
CA GLU A 164 9.40 -24.44 3.86
C GLU A 164 9.08 -22.97 4.19
N LEU A 165 8.97 -22.63 5.48
CA LEU A 165 8.72 -21.26 5.93
C LEU A 165 9.78 -20.28 5.42
N GLN A 166 11.06 -20.66 5.51
CA GLN A 166 12.16 -19.80 5.06
C GLN A 166 12.25 -19.77 3.53
N LYS A 167 12.28 -20.93 2.87
CA LYS A 167 12.58 -21.01 1.44
C LYS A 167 11.36 -20.68 0.58
N ASP A 168 10.25 -21.37 0.78
CA ASP A 168 9.15 -21.32 -0.17
C ASP A 168 8.19 -20.18 0.18
N PHE A 169 7.93 -19.97 1.47
CA PHE A 169 7.03 -18.90 1.91
C PHE A 169 7.73 -17.54 2.01
N ALA A 170 8.80 -17.41 2.80
CA ALA A 170 9.44 -16.11 2.97
C ALA A 170 10.14 -15.63 1.70
N LEU A 171 11.00 -16.45 1.07
CA LEU A 171 11.64 -16.04 -0.19
C LEU A 171 10.64 -15.99 -1.35
N GLY A 172 9.82 -17.04 -1.52
CA GLY A 172 8.93 -17.17 -2.68
C GLY A 172 7.73 -16.22 -2.66
N LEU A 173 7.16 -15.94 -1.48
CA LEU A 173 5.96 -15.09 -1.37
C LEU A 173 6.24 -13.74 -0.71
N LEU A 174 6.92 -13.71 0.44
CA LEU A 174 7.01 -12.48 1.25
C LEU A 174 8.02 -11.46 0.71
N THR A 175 9.08 -11.89 0.02
CA THR A 175 10.15 -10.99 -0.48
C THR A 175 9.62 -9.75 -1.18
N GLN A 176 8.58 -9.88 -2.01
CA GLN A 176 8.02 -8.75 -2.75
C GLN A 176 7.46 -7.63 -1.86
N PHE A 177 7.14 -7.93 -0.60
CA PHE A 177 6.52 -7.00 0.35
C PHE A 177 7.51 -6.41 1.37
N PHE A 178 8.79 -6.82 1.31
CA PHE A 178 9.87 -6.30 2.13
C PHE A 178 10.97 -5.69 1.25
N THR A 179 11.74 -4.76 1.82
CA THR A 179 12.99 -4.26 1.22
C THR A 179 14.09 -5.31 1.36
N GLU A 180 14.17 -5.93 2.53
CA GLU A 180 15.15 -6.98 2.84
C GLU A 180 14.54 -7.97 3.83
N ILE A 181 14.95 -9.24 3.70
CA ILE A 181 14.57 -10.31 4.61
C ILE A 181 15.85 -10.97 5.12
N HIS A 182 15.96 -11.12 6.43
CA HIS A 182 17.05 -11.81 7.12
C HIS A 182 16.49 -13.00 7.89
N MET A 183 17.01 -14.18 7.60
CA MET A 183 16.62 -15.45 8.22
C MET A 183 17.86 -16.30 8.47
N PRO A 184 17.78 -17.36 9.31
CA PRO A 184 18.94 -18.20 9.60
C PRO A 184 19.58 -18.83 8.37
N LEU A 185 18.80 -19.18 7.35
CA LEU A 185 19.34 -19.74 6.11
C LEU A 185 19.98 -18.69 5.18
N VAL A 186 19.47 -17.46 5.16
CA VAL A 186 19.90 -16.43 4.21
C VAL A 186 19.40 -15.03 4.58
N GLY A 187 20.19 -14.02 4.22
CA GLY A 187 19.73 -12.64 4.08
C GLY A 187 19.62 -12.28 2.60
N VAL A 188 18.47 -11.72 2.18
CA VAL A 188 18.22 -11.35 0.78
C VAL A 188 17.61 -9.95 0.70
N LYS A 189 18.16 -9.14 -0.20
CA LYS A 189 17.57 -7.87 -0.61
C LYS A 189 16.59 -8.10 -1.74
N ASN A 190 15.41 -7.51 -1.66
CA ASN A 190 14.44 -7.55 -2.74
C ASN A 190 15.02 -6.82 -3.97
N PRO A 191 15.16 -7.50 -5.13
CA PRO A 191 15.70 -6.87 -6.33
C PRO A 191 14.71 -5.88 -6.98
N LYS A 192 13.44 -5.91 -6.55
CA LYS A 192 12.38 -5.01 -7.01
C LYS A 192 12.00 -4.05 -5.88
N LEU A 193 11.24 -3.03 -6.24
CA LEU A 193 10.66 -2.13 -5.24
C LEU A 193 9.66 -2.88 -4.36
N GLN A 194 9.71 -2.62 -3.05
CA GLN A 194 8.76 -3.13 -2.09
C GLN A 194 7.32 -2.78 -2.50
N ARG A 195 6.45 -3.79 -2.56
CA ARG A 195 5.01 -3.64 -2.77
C ARG A 195 4.31 -3.20 -1.49
N ASN A 196 3.25 -2.40 -1.64
CA ASN A 196 2.43 -1.87 -0.53
C ASN A 196 0.97 -2.35 -0.56
N ASP A 197 0.58 -3.01 -1.65
CA ASP A 197 -0.72 -3.65 -1.85
C ASP A 197 -0.77 -5.04 -1.20
N MET A 198 -0.92 -5.04 0.13
CA MET A 198 -0.90 -6.28 0.92
C MET A 198 -2.16 -7.12 0.72
N PRO A 199 -2.01 -8.46 0.61
CA PRO A 199 -3.16 -9.36 0.64
C PRO A 199 -3.90 -9.22 1.98
N GLN A 200 -5.22 -9.21 1.93
CA GLN A 200 -6.07 -9.10 3.13
C GLN A 200 -6.21 -10.43 3.87
N GLU A 201 -6.09 -11.55 3.14
CA GLU A 201 -6.27 -12.89 3.66
C GLU A 201 -5.12 -13.79 3.20
N LEU A 202 -4.69 -14.70 4.08
CA LEU A 202 -3.80 -15.80 3.74
C LEU A 202 -4.60 -17.10 3.81
N VAL A 203 -4.63 -17.85 2.72
CA VAL A 203 -5.26 -19.17 2.66
C VAL A 203 -4.20 -20.19 2.28
N ILE A 204 -3.96 -21.15 3.18
CA ILE A 204 -3.00 -22.24 2.99
C ILE A 204 -3.78 -23.50 2.63
N PHE A 205 -3.31 -24.21 1.60
CA PHE A 205 -3.90 -25.45 1.12
C PHE A 205 -2.91 -26.60 1.32
N ASN A 206 -3.42 -27.79 1.61
CA ASN A 206 -2.56 -28.95 1.82
C ASN A 206 -2.01 -29.52 0.51
N ASN A 207 -2.65 -29.22 -0.62
CA ASN A 207 -2.23 -29.68 -1.95
C ASN A 207 -2.87 -28.85 -3.07
N GLU A 208 -2.30 -28.99 -4.26
CA GLU A 208 -2.75 -28.30 -5.47
C GLU A 208 -4.19 -28.65 -5.88
N LYS A 209 -4.64 -29.89 -5.64
CA LYS A 209 -6.02 -30.29 -5.98
C LYS A 209 -7.04 -29.49 -5.19
N GLU A 210 -6.77 -29.26 -3.90
CA GLU A 210 -7.60 -28.44 -3.02
C GLU A 210 -7.62 -26.97 -3.48
N LEU A 211 -6.46 -26.41 -3.82
CA LEU A 211 -6.32 -25.06 -4.39
C LEU A 211 -7.14 -24.92 -5.67
N ILE A 212 -6.92 -25.80 -6.67
CA ILE A 212 -7.61 -25.75 -7.96
C ILE A 212 -9.13 -25.90 -7.78
N SER A 213 -9.57 -26.78 -6.88
CA SER A 213 -10.98 -26.96 -6.57
C SER A 213 -11.61 -25.67 -6.06
N LYS A 214 -10.94 -24.96 -5.15
CA LYS A 214 -11.44 -23.69 -4.60
C LYS A 214 -11.39 -22.56 -5.63
N LEU A 215 -10.30 -22.43 -6.38
CA LEU A 215 -10.18 -21.45 -7.47
C LEU A 215 -11.28 -21.63 -8.51
N LYS A 216 -11.58 -22.86 -8.93
CA LYS A 216 -12.68 -23.15 -9.88
C LYS A 216 -14.06 -22.78 -9.33
N LYS A 217 -14.25 -22.90 -8.01
CA LYS A 217 -15.52 -22.54 -7.36
C LYS A 217 -15.70 -21.02 -7.32
N GLU A 218 -14.63 -20.29 -6.99
CA GLU A 218 -14.69 -18.85 -6.77
C GLU A 218 -14.44 -18.00 -8.03
N SER A 219 -13.86 -18.58 -9.09
CA SER A 219 -13.55 -17.88 -10.36
C SER A 219 -14.77 -17.40 -11.14
N ARG A 220 -15.95 -17.85 -10.75
CA ARG A 220 -17.22 -17.37 -11.31
C ARG A 220 -17.56 -15.95 -10.85
N ASP A 221 -17.10 -15.57 -9.66
CA ASP A 221 -17.47 -14.32 -9.00
C ASP A 221 -16.27 -13.37 -8.78
N LYS A 222 -15.03 -13.88 -8.87
CA LYS A 222 -13.80 -13.14 -8.57
C LYS A 222 -12.72 -13.38 -9.63
N HIS A 223 -11.97 -12.33 -9.92
CA HIS A 223 -10.73 -12.44 -10.71
C HIS A 223 -9.55 -12.72 -9.77
N PHE A 224 -8.66 -13.61 -10.18
CA PHE A 224 -7.49 -14.01 -9.42
C PHE A 224 -6.22 -13.62 -10.19
N GLU A 225 -5.29 -13.01 -9.48
CA GLU A 225 -3.92 -12.87 -9.96
C GLU A 225 -3.11 -14.01 -9.34
N ILE A 226 -2.57 -14.89 -10.20
CA ILE A 226 -1.75 -16.01 -9.78
C ILE A 226 -0.29 -15.57 -9.88
N TYR A 227 0.40 -15.54 -8.74
CA TYR A 227 1.83 -15.28 -8.72
C TYR A 227 2.58 -16.59 -9.02
N PRO A 228 3.54 -16.57 -9.94
CA PRO A 228 4.20 -17.79 -10.36
C PRO A 228 5.08 -18.35 -9.24
N SER A 229 5.03 -19.67 -9.09
CA SER A 229 6.15 -20.47 -8.59
C SER A 229 7.01 -20.85 -9.80
N GLU A 230 7.99 -20.01 -10.13
CA GLU A 230 9.16 -20.50 -10.87
C GLU A 230 10.17 -21.09 -9.88
#